data_AF-A0A7J7JQT2-F1
#
_entry.id   AF-A0A7J7JQT2-F1
#
_cell.length_a   1.000
_cell.length_b   1.000
_cell.length_c   1.000
_cell.angle_alpha   90.00
_cell.angle_beta   90.00
_cell.angle_gamma   90.00
#
_symmetry.space_group_name_H-M   'P 1'
#
loop_
_entity.id
_entity.type
_entity.pdbx_description
1 polymer ?
#
loop_
_entity_poly.entity_id
_entity_poly.type
_entity_poly.pdbx_seq_one_letter_code
_entity_poly.pdbx_strand_id
1 'polypeptide(L)' 'MAKHHPDLIFCRKQPGVAIGRVCEKCRCVTCGGPGVSDAYYCKECTLTEKDRDGCPKIVNLGSAKTDLFYERKKYGFKKR' A
#
# COMPACT_ATOMS: atom_id res chain seq x y z
N MET A 1 3.93 -6.27 4.15
CA MET A 1 3.13 -5.26 4.86
C MET A 1 3.96 -4.00 5.04
N ALA A 2 3.35 -2.82 4.99
CA ALA A 2 4.04 -1.55 5.09
C ALA A 2 4.52 -1.27 6.53
N LYS A 3 5.61 -1.92 6.94
CA LYS A 3 6.19 -1.78 8.28
C LYS A 3 6.85 -0.42 8.52
N HIS A 4 7.17 0.31 7.46
CA HIS A 4 7.90 1.58 7.53
C HIS A 4 7.03 2.80 7.86
N HIS A 5 5.70 2.69 7.76
CA HIS A 5 4.79 3.81 7.91
C HIS A 5 3.69 3.44 8.92
N PRO A 6 3.82 3.87 10.20
CA PRO A 6 2.89 3.49 11.26
C PRO A 6 1.50 4.13 11.09
N ASP A 7 1.39 5.15 10.26
CA ASP A 7 0.17 5.90 9.96
C ASP A 7 -0.72 5.22 8.92
N LEU A 8 -0.30 4.13 8.30
CA LEU A 8 -1.10 3.41 7.31
C LEU A 8 -2.14 2.50 7.97
N ILE A 9 -3.40 2.71 7.61
CA ILE A 9 -4.57 2.04 8.16
C ILE A 9 -5.04 0.96 7.19
N PHE A 10 -5.05 -0.28 7.67
CA PHE A 10 -5.60 -1.43 6.94
C PHE A 10 -7.12 -1.52 7.08
N CYS A 11 -7.79 -1.99 6.03
CA CYS A 11 -9.24 -2.13 6.00
C CYS A 11 -9.77 -3.18 6.98
N ARG A 12 -9.16 -4.38 7.04
CA ARG A 12 -9.53 -5.50 7.93
C ARG A 12 -11.00 -5.97 7.87
N LYS A 13 -11.76 -5.54 6.86
CA LYS A 13 -13.10 -6.08 6.58
C LYS A 13 -13.00 -7.53 6.08
N GLN A 14 -14.10 -8.26 6.18
CA GLN A 14 -14.21 -9.62 5.66
C GLN A 14 -13.81 -9.66 4.17
N PRO A 15 -12.85 -10.51 3.76
CA PRO A 15 -12.43 -10.61 2.37
C PRO A 15 -13.55 -11.23 1.53
N GLY A 16 -13.79 -10.66 0.34
CA GLY A 16 -14.65 -11.23 -0.68
C GLY A 16 -13.85 -12.05 -1.71
N VAL A 17 -14.46 -12.34 -2.85
CA VAL A 17 -13.84 -13.11 -3.95
C VAL A 17 -12.85 -12.30 -4.81
N ALA A 18 -12.75 -10.98 -4.60
CA ALA A 18 -11.91 -10.11 -5.40
C ALA A 18 -10.42 -10.27 -5.04
N ILE A 19 -9.57 -10.50 -6.06
CA ILE A 19 -8.12 -10.61 -5.90
C ILE A 19 -7.48 -9.21 -5.89
N GLY A 20 -6.62 -8.95 -4.92
CA GLY A 20 -5.86 -7.70 -4.83
C GLY A 20 -4.76 -7.63 -5.90
N ARG A 21 -4.56 -6.45 -6.49
CA ARG A 21 -3.51 -6.19 -7.48
C ARG A 21 -2.52 -5.12 -7.01
N VAL A 22 -1.27 -5.23 -7.44
CA VAL A 22 -0.17 -4.30 -7.15
C VAL A 22 0.34 -3.63 -8.43
N CYS A 23 0.84 -2.39 -8.30
CA CYS A 23 1.41 -1.65 -9.42
C CYS A 23 2.90 -2.05 -9.63
N GLU A 24 3.41 -1.97 -10.86
CA GLU A 24 4.81 -2.36 -11.15
C GLU A 24 5.84 -1.45 -10.44
N LYS A 25 5.58 -0.14 -10.43
CA LYS A 25 6.49 0.85 -9.82
C LYS A 25 6.55 0.78 -8.30
N CYS A 26 5.45 0.39 -7.68
CA CYS A 26 5.34 0.33 -6.24
C CYS A 26 4.69 -1.01 -5.95
N ARG A 27 5.50 -2.01 -5.55
CA ARG A 27 5.05 -3.36 -5.17
C ARG A 27 4.16 -3.35 -3.90
N CYS A 28 3.31 -2.34 -3.75
CA CYS A 28 2.51 -2.02 -2.60
C CYS A 28 1.06 -1.80 -3.01
N VAL A 29 0.16 -2.21 -2.12
CA VAL A 29 -1.30 -2.03 -2.24
C VAL A 29 -1.77 -0.60 -1.95
N THR A 30 -0.84 0.35 -1.77
CA THR A 30 -1.10 1.75 -1.35
C THR A 30 -1.08 2.75 -2.49
N CYS A 31 -0.50 2.39 -3.64
CA CYS A 31 -0.22 3.39 -4.69
C CYS A 31 -1.50 4.00 -5.27
N GLY A 32 -2.63 3.27 -5.25
CA GLY A 32 -3.88 3.67 -5.91
C GLY A 32 -3.76 3.74 -7.44
N GLY A 33 -2.60 3.36 -7.99
CA GLY A 33 -2.35 3.29 -9.42
C GLY A 33 -2.89 1.98 -10.03
N PRO A 34 -2.91 1.87 -11.37
CA PRO A 34 -3.39 0.67 -12.04
C PRO A 34 -2.56 -0.55 -11.62
N GLY A 35 -3.25 -1.56 -11.10
CA GLY A 35 -2.63 -2.82 -10.68
C GLY A 35 -2.36 -3.71 -11.89
N VAL A 36 -1.11 -4.15 -12.05
CA VAL A 36 -0.64 -4.94 -13.19
C VAL A 36 -0.52 -6.41 -12.83
N SER A 37 -0.10 -6.73 -11.61
CA SER A 37 0.11 -8.09 -11.14
C SER A 37 -0.67 -8.40 -9.87
N ASP A 38 -0.97 -9.68 -9.65
CA ASP A 38 -1.70 -10.15 -8.48
C ASP A 38 -0.82 -10.07 -7.21
N ALA A 39 -1.46 -9.75 -6.09
CA ALA A 39 -0.80 -9.61 -4.80
C ALA A 39 -0.81 -10.93 -4.03
N TYR A 40 0.33 -11.30 -3.46
CA TYR A 40 0.48 -12.51 -2.63
C TYR A 40 1.08 -12.17 -1.26
N TYR A 41 0.72 -12.96 -0.25
CA TYR A 41 1.38 -12.92 1.05
C TYR A 41 2.71 -13.66 1.00
N CYS A 42 3.73 -13.14 1.69
CA CYS A 42 5.00 -13.86 1.81
C CYS A 42 4.88 -15.04 2.78
N LYS A 43 5.84 -15.97 2.71
CA LYS A 43 5.91 -17.16 3.58
C LYS A 43 5.87 -16.82 5.08
N GLU A 44 6.58 -15.78 5.50
CA GLU A 44 6.60 -15.38 6.91
C GLU A 44 5.24 -14.86 7.40
N CYS A 45 4.50 -14.14 6.55
CA CYS A 45 3.18 -13.64 6.90
C CYS A 45 2.16 -14.78 7.01
N THR A 46 2.27 -15.80 6.16
CA THR A 46 1.41 -16.99 6.22
C THR A 46 1.75 -17.89 7.41
N LEU A 47 3.04 -18.07 7.72
CA LEU A 47 3.48 -18.81 8.91
C LEU A 47 3.04 -18.15 10.23
N THR A 48 2.91 -16.82 10.24
CA THR A 48 2.44 -16.05 11.39
C THR A 48 0.94 -15.75 11.35
N GLU A 49 0.21 -16.41 10.45
CA GLU A 49 -1.24 -16.28 10.25
C GLU A 49 -1.78 -14.86 9.98
N LYS A 50 -0.91 -13.93 9.56
CA LYS A 50 -1.27 -12.53 9.26
C LYS A 50 -2.09 -12.37 7.98
N ASP A 51 -2.16 -13.41 7.17
CA ASP A 51 -3.05 -13.51 6.02
C ASP A 51 -4.53 -13.65 6.42
N ARG A 52 -4.82 -14.00 7.67
CA ARG A 52 -6.19 -14.19 8.18
C ARG A 52 -6.80 -12.97 8.87
N ASP A 53 -6.04 -11.87 9.01
CA ASP A 53 -6.48 -10.62 9.67
C ASP A 53 -7.58 -9.86 8.90
N GLY A 54 -7.95 -10.31 7.70
CA GLY A 54 -8.95 -9.69 6.82
C GLY A 54 -8.34 -8.92 5.65
N CYS A 55 -9.12 -8.03 5.04
CA CYS A 55 -8.72 -7.34 3.81
C CYS A 55 -7.44 -6.48 4.02
N PRO A 56 -6.34 -6.75 3.28
CA PRO A 56 -5.06 -6.05 3.43
C PRO A 56 -5.03 -4.69 2.71
N LYS A 57 -6.17 -4.22 2.16
CA LYS A 57 -6.26 -2.93 1.47
C LYS A 57 -6.02 -1.79 2.46
N ILE A 58 -5.15 -0.86 2.09
CA ILE A 58 -4.90 0.35 2.86
C ILE A 58 -5.87 1.43 2.41
N VAL A 59 -6.52 2.10 3.37
CA VAL A 59 -7.60 3.05 3.10
C VAL A 59 -7.13 4.50 3.00
N ASN A 60 -6.02 4.83 3.65
CA ASN A 60 -5.46 6.18 3.67
C ASN A 60 -4.16 6.28 2.86
N LEU A 61 -3.79 7.50 2.45
CA LEU A 61 -2.63 7.74 1.58
C LEU A 61 -1.28 7.77 2.34
N GLY A 62 -1.33 7.99 3.66
CA GLY A 62 -0.17 8.18 4.53
C GLY A 62 0.50 9.56 4.41
N SER A 63 1.16 10.00 5.47
CA SER A 63 1.83 11.31 5.59
C SER A 63 2.98 11.46 4.59
N ALA A 64 3.78 10.42 4.40
CA ALA A 64 4.93 10.47 3.50
C ALA A 64 4.53 10.86 2.06
N LYS A 65 3.37 10.41 1.57
CA LYS A 65 2.91 10.73 0.22
C LYS A 65 2.25 12.12 0.14
N THR A 66 1.60 12.58 1.21
CA THR A 66 1.08 13.95 1.29
C THR A 66 2.22 14.96 1.36
N ASP A 67 3.24 14.69 2.16
CA ASP A 67 4.39 15.57 2.35
C ASP A 67 5.15 15.74 1.03
N LEU A 68 5.43 14.64 0.33
CA LEU A 68 6.04 14.67 -1.01
C LEU A 68 5.21 15.47 -2.03
N PHE A 69 3.88 15.43 -1.94
CA PHE A 69 3.01 16.22 -2.81
C PHE A 69 3.15 17.72 -2.52
N TYR A 70 3.10 18.12 -1.25
CA TYR A 70 3.22 19.52 -0.84
C TYR A 70 4.63 20.08 -1.07
N GLU A 71 5.68 19.30 -0.82
CA GLU A 71 7.06 19.67 -1.13
C GLU A 71 7.25 19.93 -2.63
N ARG A 72 6.73 19.03 -3.48
CA ARG A 72 6.81 19.19 -4.94
C ARG A 72 6.06 20.44 -5.43
N LYS A 73 4.91 20.76 -4.80
CA LYS A 73 4.14 21.97 -5.12
C LYS A 73 4.84 23.24 -4.63
N LYS A 74 5.46 23.21 -3.45
CA LYS A 74 6.11 24.36 -2.82
C LYS A 74 7.42 24.75 -3.51
N TYR A 75 8.25 23.78 -3.87
CA TYR A 75 9.59 24.04 -4.39
C TYR A 75 9.71 23.92 -5.91
N GLY A 76 8.64 23.48 -6.59
CA GLY A 76 8.67 23.18 -8.02
C GLY A 76 9.69 22.08 -8.36
N PHE A 77 9.67 21.58 -9.59
CA PHE A 77 10.73 20.67 -10.05
C PHE A 77 12.04 21.46 -10.16
N LYS A 78 12.89 21.46 -9.12
CA LYS A 78 14.32 21.67 -9.34
C LYS A 78 14.80 20.45 -10.13
N LYS A 79 14.79 20.58 -11.47
CA LYS A 79 15.54 19.67 -12.34
C LYS A 79 16.96 19.62 -11.77
N ARG A 80 17.35 18.44 -11.30
CA ARG A 80 18.75 18.15 -11.04
C ARG A 80 19.48 18.06 -12.37
#